data_AF-A0A959ZWL5-F1
#
_entry.id   AF-A0A959ZWL5-F1
#
_cell.length_a   1.000
_cell.length_b   1.000
_cell.length_c   1.000
_cell.angle_alpha   90.00
_cell.angle_beta   90.00
_cell.angle_gamma   90.00
#
_symmetry.space_group_name_H-M   'P 1'
#
loop_
_entity.id
_entity.type
_entity.pdbx_description
1 polymer ?
#
loop_
_entity_poly.entity_id
_entity_poly.type
_entity_poly.pdbx_seq_one_letter_code
_entity_poly.pdbx_strand_id
1 'polypeptide(L)'
;MRYWTLLILGLLIFAGSIYLFTDALTELLDTGTCASGNTPYVIAKQCPDGTGANILMLVGSVFGLMLAAIVFALRGNRPGGGTGIGGSPFVAGWGIFFSVTGAVSLLHSIGSDTIPADGKLGGIIVGATFLLMGLPALVYWVWSVVMDLGGDEHPGGMAAATGFSVADPRASAPARFAAASGGGDRIAALERLQRLRESGALTAAEFEREKARILRG
;
A
#
# COMPACT_ATOMS: atom_id res chain seq x y z
N MET A 1 -0.60 -22.59 25.81
CA MET A 1 -1.32 -23.27 24.71
C MET A 1 -1.96 -22.24 23.76
N ARG A 2 -2.99 -21.49 24.18
CA ARG A 2 -3.71 -20.49 23.35
C ARG A 2 -2.79 -19.54 22.56
N TYR A 3 -1.76 -18.99 23.21
CA TYR A 3 -0.79 -18.10 22.57
C TYR A 3 -0.11 -18.73 21.34
N TRP A 4 0.45 -19.93 21.52
CA TRP A 4 1.17 -20.65 20.46
C TRP A 4 0.24 -21.07 19.32
N THR A 5 -0.98 -21.49 19.63
CA THR A 5 -1.99 -21.83 18.62
C THR A 5 -2.35 -20.63 17.76
N LEU A 6 -2.64 -19.47 18.37
CA LEU A 6 -2.95 -18.24 17.64
C LEU A 6 -1.74 -17.69 16.89
N LEU A 7 -0.54 -17.87 17.42
CA LEU A 7 0.71 -17.49 16.75
C LEU A 7 0.91 -18.26 15.45
N ILE A 8 0.79 -19.59 15.52
CA ILE A 8 0.97 -20.46 14.34
C ILE A 8 -0.15 -20.20 13.32
N LEU A 9 -1.40 -20.09 13.80
CA LEU A 9 -2.53 -19.77 12.93
C LEU A 9 -2.35 -18.43 12.21
N GLY A 10 -1.98 -17.37 12.95
CA GLY A 10 -1.72 -16.05 12.37
C GLY A 10 -0.59 -16.07 11.35
N LEU A 11 0.50 -16.80 11.63
CA LEU A 11 1.62 -16.96 10.67
C LEU A 11 1.20 -17.71 9.40
N LEU A 12 0.41 -18.78 9.51
CA LEU A 12 -0.07 -19.53 8.35
C LEU A 12 -0.99 -18.69 7.47
N ILE A 13 -1.92 -17.94 8.08
CA ILE A 13 -2.82 -17.05 7.35
C ILE A 13 -2.03 -15.92 6.69
N PHE A 14 -1.07 -15.34 7.40
CA PHE A 14 -0.21 -14.28 6.88
C PHE A 14 0.62 -14.76 5.69
N ALA A 15 1.36 -15.87 5.86
CA ALA A 15 2.20 -16.43 4.80
C ALA A 15 1.36 -16.87 3.58
N GLY A 16 0.21 -17.51 3.81
CA GLY A 16 -0.71 -17.89 2.73
C GLY A 16 -1.27 -16.69 1.99
N SER A 17 -1.58 -15.60 2.69
CA SER A 17 -2.06 -14.36 2.07
C SER A 17 -0.98 -13.66 1.25
N ILE A 18 0.27 -13.62 1.75
CA ILE A 18 1.40 -13.09 0.97
C ILE A 18 1.60 -13.92 -0.30
N TYR A 19 1.58 -15.24 -0.19
CA TYR A 19 1.74 -16.14 -1.31
C TYR A 19 0.68 -15.89 -2.39
N LEU A 20 -0.61 -15.90 -2.01
CA LEU A 20 -1.71 -15.65 -2.95
C LEU A 20 -1.67 -14.24 -3.55
N PHE A 21 -1.30 -13.22 -2.76
CA PHE A 21 -1.14 -11.86 -3.25
C PHE A 21 -0.04 -11.80 -4.33
N THR A 22 1.10 -12.41 -4.04
CA THR A 22 2.27 -12.39 -4.92
C THR A 22 1.99 -13.15 -6.22
N ASP A 23 1.38 -14.34 -6.12
CA ASP A 23 0.99 -15.18 -7.25
C ASP A 23 0.01 -14.46 -8.19
N ALA A 24 -1.08 -13.92 -7.63
CA ALA A 24 -2.06 -13.14 -8.40
C ALA A 24 -1.44 -11.88 -9.01
N LEU A 25 -0.52 -11.21 -8.30
CA LEU A 25 0.18 -10.04 -8.82
C LEU A 25 1.09 -10.42 -9.99
N THR A 26 1.86 -11.51 -9.89
CA THR A 26 2.72 -11.97 -11.00
C THR A 26 1.92 -12.34 -12.23
N GLU A 27 0.76 -12.98 -12.07
CA GLU A 27 -0.10 -13.34 -13.20
C GLU A 27 -0.73 -12.11 -13.87
N LEU A 28 -1.06 -11.08 -13.09
CA LEU A 28 -1.51 -9.79 -13.62
C LEU A 28 -0.38 -9.04 -14.34
N LEU A 29 0.85 -9.11 -13.85
CA LEU A 29 2.02 -8.54 -14.54
C LEU A 29 2.28 -9.24 -15.88
N ASP A 30 2.13 -10.57 -15.92
CA ASP A 30 2.27 -11.35 -17.15
C ASP A 30 1.18 -11.02 -18.18
N THR A 31 -0.04 -10.75 -17.71
CA THR A 31 -1.17 -10.36 -18.56
C THR A 31 -0.99 -8.96 -19.16
N GLY A 32 -0.41 -8.03 -18.39
CA GLY A 32 -0.21 -6.63 -18.80
C GLY A 32 -1.51 -5.82 -18.85
N THR A 33 -1.55 -4.77 -19.68
CA THR A 33 -2.72 -3.89 -19.80
C THR A 33 -3.81 -4.51 -20.67
N CYS A 34 -4.89 -4.97 -20.04
CA CYS A 34 -6.07 -5.47 -20.72
C CYS A 34 -7.34 -4.75 -20.22
N ALA A 35 -8.35 -4.61 -21.08
CA ALA A 35 -9.61 -4.00 -20.72
C ALA A 35 -10.79 -4.79 -21.31
N SER A 36 -11.83 -5.01 -20.50
CA SER A 36 -13.10 -5.56 -20.98
C SER A 36 -14.00 -4.44 -21.51
N GLY A 37 -14.47 -4.54 -22.74
CA GLY A 37 -15.47 -3.60 -23.29
C GLY A 37 -14.97 -2.60 -24.34
N ASN A 38 -13.90 -2.93 -25.07
CA ASN A 38 -13.25 -2.05 -26.05
C ASN A 38 -14.00 -1.82 -27.38
N THR A 39 -15.33 -1.75 -27.35
CA THR A 39 -16.16 -1.34 -28.48
C THR A 39 -16.78 0.04 -28.19
N PRO A 40 -16.51 1.09 -28.98
CA PRO A 40 -15.85 1.10 -30.30
C PRO A 40 -14.35 1.49 -30.33
N TYR A 41 -13.75 1.93 -29.22
CA TYR A 41 -12.34 2.35 -29.19
C TYR A 41 -11.47 1.29 -28.49
N VAL A 42 -10.49 0.74 -29.22
CA VAL A 42 -9.56 -0.28 -28.72
C VAL A 42 -8.41 0.40 -27.97
N ILE A 43 -8.55 0.56 -26.66
CA ILE A 43 -7.54 1.17 -25.78
C ILE A 43 -6.56 0.10 -25.23
N ALA A 44 -6.93 -1.18 -25.28
CA ALA A 44 -6.18 -2.31 -24.73
C ALA A 44 -6.61 -3.66 -25.35
N LYS A 45 -5.86 -4.74 -25.08
CA LYS A 45 -6.25 -6.10 -25.48
C LYS A 45 -7.43 -6.60 -24.63
N GLN A 46 -8.24 -7.50 -25.18
CA GLN A 46 -9.27 -8.19 -24.40
C GLN A 46 -8.59 -9.04 -23.32
N CYS A 47 -9.05 -8.96 -22.06
CA CYS A 47 -8.47 -9.76 -20.98
C CYS A 47 -8.72 -11.25 -21.24
N PRO A 48 -7.71 -12.12 -20.99
CA PRO A 48 -7.91 -13.56 -21.04
C PRO A 48 -8.93 -14.01 -19.98
N ASP A 49 -9.58 -15.15 -20.24
CA ASP A 49 -10.50 -15.75 -19.29
C ASP A 49 -9.74 -16.10 -17.99
N GLY A 50 -10.30 -15.72 -16.84
CA GLY A 50 -9.68 -15.96 -15.53
C GLY A 50 -9.09 -14.72 -14.84
N THR A 51 -8.83 -13.63 -15.56
CA THR A 51 -8.29 -12.38 -14.94
C THR A 51 -9.18 -11.86 -13.80
N GLY A 52 -10.50 -12.00 -13.93
CA GLY A 52 -11.44 -11.63 -12.86
C GLY A 52 -11.25 -12.44 -11.57
N ALA A 53 -10.90 -13.72 -11.68
CA ALA A 53 -10.60 -14.56 -10.52
C ALA A 53 -9.30 -14.11 -9.83
N ASN A 54 -8.28 -13.74 -10.61
CA ASN A 54 -7.00 -13.25 -10.07
C ASN A 54 -7.15 -11.92 -9.34
N ILE A 55 -7.99 -11.02 -9.85
CA ILE A 55 -8.35 -9.78 -9.14
C ILE A 55 -9.05 -10.10 -7.82
N LEU A 56 -10.00 -11.06 -7.82
CA LEU A 56 -10.66 -11.49 -6.59
C LEU A 56 -9.71 -12.17 -5.61
N MET A 57 -8.73 -12.94 -6.08
CA MET A 57 -7.68 -13.51 -5.23
C MET A 57 -6.77 -12.42 -4.65
N LEU A 58 -6.42 -11.41 -5.44
CA LEU A 58 -5.64 -10.26 -4.98
C LEU A 58 -6.40 -9.48 -3.90
N VAL A 59 -7.68 -9.21 -4.10
CA VAL A 59 -8.53 -8.57 -3.08
C VAL A 59 -8.69 -9.47 -1.86
N GLY A 60 -8.94 -10.76 -2.06
CA GLY A 60 -9.12 -11.76 -1.00
C GLY A 60 -7.88 -11.91 -0.11
N SER A 61 -6.68 -11.84 -0.70
CA SER A 61 -5.43 -11.88 0.05
C SER A 61 -5.20 -10.63 0.91
N VAL A 62 -5.64 -9.43 0.47
CA VAL A 62 -5.63 -8.23 1.32
C VAL A 62 -6.52 -8.43 2.57
N PHE A 63 -7.72 -8.99 2.39
CA PHE A 63 -8.56 -9.36 3.54
C PHE A 63 -7.93 -10.44 4.42
N GLY A 64 -7.22 -11.40 3.81
CA GLY A 64 -6.43 -12.40 4.54
C GLY A 64 -5.33 -11.79 5.41
N LEU A 65 -4.62 -10.77 4.91
CA LEU A 65 -3.63 -10.03 5.70
C LEU A 65 -4.27 -9.28 6.87
N MET A 66 -5.44 -8.66 6.67
CA MET A 66 -6.18 -8.02 7.77
C MET A 66 -6.64 -9.05 8.81
N LEU A 67 -7.10 -10.22 8.37
CA LEU A 67 -7.50 -11.30 9.27
C LEU A 67 -6.31 -11.84 10.07
N ALA A 68 -5.14 -11.98 9.45
CA ALA A 68 -3.91 -12.32 10.15
C ALA A 68 -3.55 -11.28 11.21
N ALA A 69 -3.67 -9.98 10.90
CA ALA A 69 -3.45 -8.90 11.85
C ALA A 69 -4.39 -8.98 13.06
N ILE A 70 -5.68 -9.29 12.83
CA ILE A 70 -6.67 -9.52 13.90
C ILE A 70 -6.24 -10.71 14.77
N VAL A 71 -5.85 -11.83 14.16
CA VAL A 71 -5.39 -13.02 14.91
C VAL A 71 -4.15 -12.70 15.75
N PHE A 72 -3.20 -11.92 15.22
CA PHE A 72 -2.03 -11.47 15.97
C PHE A 72 -2.38 -10.51 17.12
N ALA A 73 -3.38 -9.64 16.95
CA ALA A 73 -3.87 -8.78 18.01
C ALA A 73 -4.53 -9.59 19.14
N LEU A 74 -5.36 -10.58 18.78
CA LEU A 74 -6.04 -11.46 19.74
C LEU A 74 -5.09 -12.41 20.49
N ARG A 75 -3.91 -12.70 19.92
CA ARG A 75 -2.86 -13.50 20.55
C ARG A 75 -2.39 -12.89 21.88
N GLY A 76 -2.34 -11.57 21.98
CA GLY A 76 -1.78 -10.82 23.11
C GLY A 76 -0.24 -10.80 23.14
N ASN A 77 0.30 -10.21 24.21
CA ASN A 77 1.75 -10.05 24.40
C ASN A 77 2.47 -11.39 24.56
N ARG A 78 3.72 -11.44 24.10
CA ARG A 78 4.57 -12.62 24.26
C ARG A 78 4.77 -12.90 25.76
N PRO A 79 4.57 -14.14 26.24
CA PRO A 79 4.90 -14.47 27.62
C PRO A 79 6.41 -14.26 27.84
N GLY A 80 6.75 -13.31 28.71
CA GLY A 80 8.13 -12.93 29.05
C GLY A 80 8.83 -11.92 28.12
N GLY A 81 8.11 -11.22 27.23
CA GLY A 81 8.70 -10.23 26.30
C GLY A 81 8.26 -8.78 26.55
N GLY A 82 9.17 -7.82 26.36
CA GLY A 82 8.93 -6.38 26.54
C GLY A 82 8.01 -5.75 25.48
N THR A 83 7.32 -4.67 25.88
CA THR A 83 6.35 -3.89 25.08
C THR A 83 7.00 -2.80 24.24
N GLY A 84 8.12 -3.09 23.58
CA GLY A 84 8.81 -2.14 22.70
C GLY A 84 8.09 -1.96 21.36
N ILE A 85 8.03 -0.73 20.85
CA ILE A 85 7.48 -0.40 19.52
C ILE A 85 8.26 -1.10 18.39
N GLY A 86 9.58 -1.30 18.58
CA GLY A 86 10.44 -2.06 17.67
C GLY A 86 10.08 -3.55 17.57
N GLY A 87 9.49 -4.13 18.62
CA GLY A 87 9.00 -5.52 18.61
C GLY A 87 7.60 -5.71 18.02
N SER A 88 6.99 -4.66 17.48
CA SER A 88 5.61 -4.71 17.01
C SER A 88 5.46 -5.72 15.84
N PRO A 89 4.54 -6.71 15.97
CA PRO A 89 4.26 -7.64 14.87
C PRO A 89 3.71 -6.92 13.63
N PHE A 90 3.19 -5.70 13.80
CA PHE A 90 2.75 -4.87 12.69
C PHE A 90 3.91 -4.36 11.85
N VAL A 91 4.98 -3.83 12.46
CA VAL A 91 6.16 -3.34 11.73
C VAL A 91 6.87 -4.51 11.05
N ALA A 92 6.98 -5.65 11.73
CA ALA A 92 7.48 -6.89 11.16
C ALA A 92 6.66 -7.33 9.95
N GLY A 93 5.33 -7.41 10.11
CA GLY A 93 4.41 -7.81 9.03
C GLY A 93 4.44 -6.85 7.86
N TRP A 94 4.47 -5.54 8.11
CA TRP A 94 4.60 -4.51 7.08
C TRP A 94 5.90 -4.66 6.30
N GLY A 95 7.04 -4.72 7.01
CA GLY A 95 8.35 -4.90 6.39
C GLY A 95 8.42 -6.18 5.56
N ILE A 96 7.99 -7.32 6.12
CA ILE A 96 7.99 -8.60 5.42
C ILE A 96 7.08 -8.57 4.18
N PHE A 97 5.84 -8.08 4.31
CA PHE A 97 4.91 -8.02 3.18
C PHE A 97 5.47 -7.22 2.02
N PHE A 98 5.91 -5.98 2.28
CA PHE A 98 6.42 -5.09 1.23
C PHE A 98 7.76 -5.59 0.67
N SER A 99 8.66 -6.10 1.51
CA SER A 99 9.94 -6.62 1.04
C SER A 99 9.79 -7.90 0.22
N VAL A 100 8.99 -8.87 0.67
CA VAL A 100 8.78 -10.13 -0.06
C VAL A 100 8.06 -9.88 -1.38
N THR A 101 6.94 -9.17 -1.35
CA THR A 101 6.17 -8.85 -2.56
C THR A 101 7.02 -8.06 -3.55
N GLY A 102 7.75 -7.05 -3.06
CA GLY A 102 8.64 -6.24 -3.90
C GLY A 102 9.79 -7.02 -4.51
N ALA A 103 10.43 -7.88 -3.71
CA ALA A 103 11.51 -8.76 -4.18
C ALA A 103 11.02 -9.76 -5.23
N VAL A 104 9.88 -10.44 -4.99
CA VAL A 104 9.35 -11.41 -5.96
C VAL A 104 8.91 -10.72 -7.25
N SER A 105 8.20 -9.58 -7.17
CA SER A 105 7.79 -8.82 -8.36
C SER A 105 8.99 -8.36 -9.18
N LEU A 106 10.05 -7.89 -8.52
CA LEU A 106 11.26 -7.44 -9.18
C LEU A 106 12.02 -8.62 -9.80
N LEU A 107 12.20 -9.71 -9.08
CA LEU A 107 12.83 -10.94 -9.58
C LEU A 107 12.07 -11.50 -10.78
N HIS A 108 10.74 -11.53 -10.72
CA HIS A 108 9.89 -11.97 -11.82
C HIS A 108 10.06 -11.09 -13.06
N SER A 109 10.09 -9.76 -12.88
CA SER A 109 10.24 -8.80 -13.97
C SER A 109 11.63 -8.83 -14.66
N ILE A 110 12.69 -9.14 -13.91
CA ILE A 110 14.06 -9.18 -14.43
C ILE A 110 14.39 -10.56 -15.00
N GLY A 111 13.88 -11.63 -14.37
CA GLY A 111 14.25 -13.01 -14.68
C GLY A 111 13.47 -13.69 -15.81
N SER A 112 12.41 -13.07 -16.31
CA SER A 112 11.56 -13.65 -17.36
C SER A 112 11.78 -12.94 -18.70
N ASP A 113 12.13 -13.73 -19.73
CA ASP A 113 12.28 -13.26 -21.11
C ASP A 113 10.95 -13.28 -21.89
N THR A 114 9.89 -13.83 -21.27
CA THR A 114 8.58 -14.05 -21.87
C THR A 114 7.53 -12.99 -21.52
N ILE A 115 7.85 -12.02 -20.66
CA ILE A 115 6.89 -10.98 -20.22
C ILE A 115 6.77 -9.86 -21.28
N PRO A 116 5.54 -9.42 -21.62
CA PRO A 116 5.32 -8.23 -22.45
C PRO A 116 6.02 -6.99 -21.89
N ALA A 117 6.53 -6.10 -22.76
CA ALA A 117 7.28 -4.91 -22.34
C ALA A 117 6.55 -4.05 -21.26
N ASP A 118 5.22 -3.94 -21.36
CA ASP A 118 4.39 -3.22 -20.41
C ASP A 118 4.35 -3.87 -19.02
N GLY A 119 4.25 -5.20 -18.97
CA GLY A 119 4.28 -5.99 -17.73
C GLY A 119 5.62 -5.91 -17.02
N LYS A 120 6.71 -5.90 -17.79
CA LYS A 120 8.08 -5.76 -17.26
C LYS A 120 8.30 -4.41 -16.59
N LEU A 121 7.87 -3.31 -17.23
CA LEU A 121 7.93 -1.98 -16.63
C LEU A 121 7.07 -1.89 -15.37
N GLY A 122 5.85 -2.44 -15.40
CA GLY A 122 4.97 -2.51 -14.24
C GLY A 122 5.61 -3.24 -13.06
N GLY A 123 6.19 -4.42 -13.30
CA GLY A 123 6.86 -5.22 -12.28
C GLY A 123 8.08 -4.53 -11.66
N ILE A 124 8.87 -3.80 -12.47
CA ILE A 124 10.01 -3.01 -11.97
C ILE A 124 9.52 -1.85 -11.10
N ILE A 125 8.52 -1.09 -11.54
CA ILE A 125 8.00 0.05 -10.78
C ILE A 125 7.41 -0.44 -9.45
N VAL A 126 6.53 -1.43 -9.49
CA VAL A 126 5.90 -1.99 -8.29
C VAL A 126 6.95 -2.60 -7.37
N GLY A 127 7.86 -3.41 -7.90
CA GLY A 127 8.93 -4.05 -7.14
C GLY A 127 9.83 -3.03 -6.43
N ALA A 128 10.28 -1.99 -7.15
CA ALA A 128 11.11 -0.93 -6.58
C ALA A 128 10.37 -0.11 -5.51
N THR A 129 9.11 0.28 -5.76
CA THR A 129 8.31 1.03 -4.78
C THR A 129 8.06 0.21 -3.51
N PHE A 130 7.73 -1.07 -3.65
CA PHE A 130 7.49 -1.95 -2.52
C PHE A 130 8.76 -2.18 -1.70
N LEU A 131 9.91 -2.38 -2.35
CA LEU A 131 11.19 -2.49 -1.65
C LEU A 131 11.56 -1.20 -0.94
N LEU A 132 11.33 -0.03 -1.56
CA LEU A 132 11.60 1.26 -0.93
C LEU A 132 10.80 1.43 0.38
N MET A 133 9.56 0.96 0.44
CA MET A 133 8.74 1.07 1.65
C MET A 133 8.99 -0.07 2.65
N GLY A 134 9.29 -1.28 2.18
CA GLY A 134 9.43 -2.46 3.04
C GLY A 134 10.81 -2.58 3.67
N LEU A 135 11.87 -2.35 2.88
CA LEU A 135 13.25 -2.65 3.29
C LEU A 135 13.73 -1.77 4.47
N PRO A 136 13.44 -0.45 4.53
CA PRO A 136 13.76 0.35 5.71
C PRO A 136 13.03 -0.11 6.98
N ALA A 137 11.75 -0.48 6.87
CA ALA A 137 10.96 -0.98 7.99
C ALA A 137 11.48 -2.34 8.48
N LEU A 138 11.85 -3.23 7.55
CA LEU A 138 12.43 -4.54 7.85
C LEU A 138 13.80 -4.40 8.54
N VAL A 139 14.67 -3.53 8.02
CA VAL A 139 15.99 -3.25 8.62
C VAL A 139 15.84 -2.67 10.02
N TYR A 140 14.95 -1.69 10.20
CA TYR A 140 14.66 -1.12 11.52
C TYR A 140 14.14 -2.17 12.50
N TRP A 141 13.22 -3.03 12.05
CA TRP A 141 12.68 -4.10 12.88
C TRP A 141 13.76 -5.10 13.30
N VAL A 142 14.56 -5.61 12.35
CA VAL A 142 15.68 -6.51 12.64
C VAL A 142 16.67 -5.85 13.60
N TRP A 143 17.04 -4.59 13.35
CA TRP A 143 17.94 -3.83 14.22
C TRP A 143 17.39 -3.73 15.64
N SER A 144 16.11 -3.37 15.81
CA SER A 144 15.50 -3.25 17.14
C SER A 144 15.49 -4.59 17.88
N VAL A 145 15.20 -5.70 17.20
CA VAL A 145 15.21 -7.04 17.80
C VAL A 145 16.63 -7.44 18.20
N VAL A 146 17.63 -7.14 17.37
CA VAL A 146 19.05 -7.44 17.67
C VAL A 146 19.54 -6.64 18.87
N MET A 147 19.20 -5.36 18.95
CA MET A 147 19.60 -4.50 20.08
C MET A 147 18.87 -4.88 21.38
N ASP A 148 17.60 -5.27 21.31
CA ASP A 148 16.81 -5.75 22.46
C ASP A 148 17.34 -7.08 23.02
N LEU A 149 18.04 -7.89 22.21
CA LEU A 149 18.68 -9.14 22.66
C LEU A 149 20.04 -8.90 23.36
N GLY A 150 20.64 -7.72 23.19
CA GLY A 150 21.98 -7.38 23.70
C GLY A 150 22.00 -6.43 24.91
N GLY A 151 20.86 -5.83 25.27
CA GLY A 151 20.78 -4.80 26.32
C GLY A 151 19.96 -5.25 27.52
N ASP A 152 20.61 -5.82 28.54
CA ASP A 152 20.14 -5.66 29.90
C ASP A 152 20.51 -4.23 30.35
N GLU A 153 19.50 -3.45 30.76
CA GLU A 153 19.58 -2.07 31.30
C GLU A 153 19.77 -0.95 30.26
N HIS A 154 18.69 -0.21 29.93
CA HIS A 154 18.60 1.26 30.12
C HIS A 154 17.16 1.78 29.93
N PRO A 155 16.79 2.89 30.63
CA PRO A 155 15.42 3.35 30.82
C PRO A 155 14.88 4.10 29.60
N GLY A 156 13.55 4.12 29.52
CA GLY A 156 12.80 4.59 28.37
C GLY A 156 12.96 6.07 28.03
N GLY A 157 12.57 6.37 26.80
CA GLY A 157 12.30 7.73 26.35
C GLY A 157 12.84 8.01 24.97
N MET A 158 12.01 7.76 23.95
CA MET A 158 11.67 8.78 22.94
C MET A 158 10.46 8.29 22.15
N ALA A 159 9.29 8.62 22.70
CA ALA A 159 8.07 8.69 21.93
C ALA A 159 8.18 9.91 21.01
N ALA A 160 8.23 9.71 19.69
CA ALA A 160 7.87 10.73 18.71
C ALA A 160 7.55 10.11 17.33
N ALA A 161 6.31 10.36 16.90
CA ALA A 161 5.88 10.57 15.52
C ALA A 161 5.79 9.37 14.55
N THR A 162 4.83 8.47 14.76
CA THR A 162 3.96 8.00 13.66
C THR A 162 2.53 7.87 14.16
N GLY A 163 1.63 8.69 13.60
CA GLY A 163 0.28 8.92 14.11
C GLY A 163 -0.70 7.81 13.77
N PHE A 164 -0.78 6.79 14.64
CA PHE A 164 -1.99 5.97 14.75
C PHE A 164 -2.26 5.67 16.23
N SER A 165 -2.70 6.70 16.96
CA SER A 165 -3.26 6.51 18.31
C SER A 165 -4.72 6.09 18.19
N VAL A 166 -5.03 4.90 18.70
CA VAL A 166 -6.41 4.49 18.97
C VAL A 166 -6.99 5.47 19.99
N ALA A 167 -8.05 6.17 19.61
CA ALA A 167 -8.66 7.23 20.41
C ALA A 167 -9.27 6.70 21.72
N ASP A 168 -8.94 7.38 22.81
CA ASP A 168 -9.59 7.28 24.12
C ASP A 168 -11.06 7.78 24.02
N PRO A 169 -12.08 7.02 24.44
CA PRO A 169 -13.50 7.38 24.22
C PRO A 169 -14.03 8.59 25.03
N ARG A 170 -13.20 9.36 25.76
CA ARG A 170 -13.69 10.34 26.74
C ARG A 170 -13.37 11.82 26.53
N ALA A 171 -12.83 12.24 25.39
CA ALA A 171 -12.57 13.65 25.14
C ALA A 171 -13.55 14.26 24.10
N SER A 172 -14.72 14.70 24.56
CA SER A 172 -15.65 15.50 23.76
C SER A 172 -15.44 16.99 24.00
N ALA A 173 -14.76 17.68 23.08
CA ALA A 173 -14.89 19.13 22.89
C ALA A 173 -14.62 19.48 21.41
N PRO A 174 -15.49 20.23 20.72
CA PRO A 174 -15.33 20.49 19.30
C PRO A 174 -14.36 21.66 19.08
N ALA A 175 -13.16 21.35 18.59
CA ALA A 175 -12.28 22.35 17.99
C ALA A 175 -12.79 22.70 16.59
N ARG A 176 -13.12 23.97 16.39
CA ARG A 176 -13.54 24.55 15.10
C ARG A 176 -12.37 24.48 14.11
N PHE A 177 -12.55 23.76 13.01
CA PHE A 177 -11.62 23.79 11.87
C PHE A 177 -11.76 25.13 11.14
N ALA A 178 -10.71 25.96 11.21
CA ALA A 178 -10.49 27.02 10.25
C ALA A 178 -9.94 26.37 8.96
N ALA A 179 -10.73 26.40 7.89
CA ALA A 179 -10.40 25.83 6.60
C ALA A 179 -9.28 26.62 5.92
N ALA A 180 -8.20 25.93 5.53
CA ALA A 180 -7.30 26.38 4.49
C ALA A 180 -7.96 26.11 3.12
N SER A 181 -8.89 26.98 2.72
CA SER A 181 -9.70 26.89 1.50
C SER A 181 -8.99 27.35 0.21
N GLY A 182 -7.66 27.37 0.16
CA GLY A 182 -6.93 27.95 -0.96
C GLY A 182 -6.58 26.97 -2.10
N GLY A 183 -6.31 25.70 -1.77
CA GLY A 183 -5.76 24.73 -2.72
C GLY A 183 -6.81 23.90 -3.47
N GLY A 184 -7.87 23.47 -2.76
CA GLY A 184 -8.95 22.67 -3.36
C GLY A 184 -9.74 23.42 -4.42
N ASP A 185 -9.99 24.71 -4.18
CA ASP A 185 -10.74 25.58 -5.09
C ASP A 185 -10.01 25.79 -6.43
N ARG A 186 -8.66 25.76 -6.42
CA ARG A 186 -7.84 25.90 -7.64
C ARG A 186 -7.93 24.67 -8.53
N ILE A 187 -7.88 23.47 -7.94
CA ILE A 187 -8.01 22.22 -8.69
C ILE A 187 -9.41 22.10 -9.29
N ALA A 188 -10.45 22.41 -8.51
CA ALA A 188 -11.83 22.44 -9.00
C ALA A 188 -12.04 23.46 -10.13
N ALA A 189 -11.39 24.62 -10.08
CA ALA A 189 -11.45 25.64 -11.13
C ALA A 189 -10.77 25.19 -12.43
N LEU A 190 -9.62 24.50 -12.35
CA LEU A 190 -8.93 23.94 -13.51
C LEU A 190 -9.75 22.83 -14.18
N GLU A 191 -10.39 21.97 -13.40
CA GLU A 191 -11.24 20.89 -13.91
C GLU A 191 -12.47 21.45 -14.66
N ARG A 192 -13.07 22.53 -14.14
CA ARG A 192 -14.20 23.21 -14.80
C ARG A 192 -13.80 23.88 -16.11
N LEU A 193 -12.62 24.51 -16.18
CA LEU A 193 -12.09 25.08 -17.42
C LEU A 193 -11.81 24.03 -18.48
N GLN A 194 -11.33 22.85 -18.07
CA GLN A 194 -11.09 21.74 -18.97
C GLN A 194 -12.40 21.23 -19.60
N ARG A 195 -13.47 21.09 -18.81
CA ARG A 195 -14.79 20.72 -19.34
C ARG A 195 -15.36 21.73 -20.35
N LEU A 196 -15.12 23.04 -20.13
CA LEU A 196 -15.59 24.10 -21.05
C LEU A 196 -14.83 24.13 -22.39
N ARG A 197 -13.55 23.76 -22.37
CA ARG A 197 -12.75 23.58 -23.58
C ARG A 197 -13.20 22.34 -24.36
N GLU A 198 -13.46 21.24 -23.66
CA GLU A 198 -13.96 19.99 -24.26
C GLU A 198 -15.36 20.16 -24.86
N SER A 199 -16.20 21.02 -24.28
CA SER A 199 -17.50 21.38 -24.85
C SER A 199 -17.42 22.39 -26.01
N GLY A 200 -16.21 22.78 -26.44
CA GLY A 200 -15.99 23.74 -27.53
C GLY A 200 -16.43 25.17 -27.21
N ALA A 201 -16.75 25.47 -25.95
CA ALA A 201 -17.22 26.78 -25.51
C ALA A 201 -16.06 27.77 -25.26
N LEU A 202 -14.82 27.29 -25.17
CA LEU A 202 -13.61 28.11 -25.07
C LEU A 202 -12.60 27.76 -26.16
N THR A 203 -11.99 28.78 -26.75
CA THR A 203 -10.87 28.61 -27.67
C THR A 203 -9.56 28.32 -26.90
N ALA A 204 -8.59 27.68 -27.55
CA ALA A 204 -7.30 27.34 -26.93
C ALA A 204 -6.55 28.58 -26.38
N ALA A 205 -6.71 29.73 -27.04
CA ALA A 205 -6.08 31.00 -26.64
C ALA A 205 -6.73 31.63 -25.39
N GLU A 206 -8.00 31.33 -25.12
CA GLU A 206 -8.72 31.79 -23.93
C GLU A 206 -8.43 30.88 -22.73
N PHE A 207 -8.32 29.57 -22.98
CA PHE A 207 -7.98 28.59 -21.96
C PHE A 207 -6.62 28.85 -21.31
N GLU A 208 -5.58 29.12 -22.11
CA GLU A 208 -4.24 29.37 -21.56
C GLU A 208 -4.14 30.71 -20.80
N ARG A 209 -4.95 31.73 -21.17
CA ARG A 209 -5.03 32.99 -20.40
C ARG A 209 -5.65 32.76 -19.03
N GLU A 210 -6.74 31.99 -18.96
CA GLU A 210 -7.46 31.77 -17.71
C GLU A 210 -6.73 30.79 -16.78
N LYS A 211 -6.06 29.78 -17.35
CA LYS A 211 -5.14 28.90 -16.64
C LYS A 211 -3.97 29.66 -16.02
N ALA A 212 -3.36 30.58 -16.76
CA ALA A 212 -2.27 31.40 -16.25
C ALA A 212 -2.73 32.34 -15.11
N ARG A 213 -4.00 32.80 -15.13
CA ARG A 213 -4.59 33.58 -14.04
C ARG A 213 -4.74 32.76 -12.76
N ILE A 214 -5.27 31.53 -12.86
CA ILE A 214 -5.50 30.66 -11.70
C ILE A 214 -4.17 30.20 -11.06
N LEU A 215 -3.14 29.97 -11.88
CA LEU A 215 -1.82 29.54 -11.38
C LEU A 215 -1.00 30.66 -10.72
N ARG A 216 -1.33 31.93 -10.99
CA ARG A 216 -0.65 33.11 -10.39
C ARG A 216 -1.31 33.62 -9.11
N GLY A 217 -2.52 33.14 -8.80
CA GLY A 217 -3.24 33.48 -7.56
C GLY A 217 -2.76 32.69 -6.35
#